data_AF-A0A7G1IRM9-F1
#
_entry.id   AF-A0A7G1IRM9-F1
#
_cell.length_a   1.000
_cell.length_b   1.000
_cell.length_c   1.000
_cell.angle_alpha   90.00
_cell.angle_beta   90.00
_cell.angle_gamma   90.00
#
_symmetry.space_group_name_H-M   'P 1'
#
loop_
_entity.id
_entity.type
_entity.pdbx_description
1 polymer ?
#
loop_
_entity_poly.entity_id
_entity_poly.type
_entity_poly.pdbx_seq_one_letter_code
_entity_poly.pdbx_strand_id
1 'polypeptide(L)'
;MRILRQFHHPLIYVLLAAGLITAGLREYVDSAVIFGVVVVNAIVGFIQESKAEAALEGLRSMVRTQAKVVRGGHEHTVPSEDLVPGDLVLLESGDKVPADLRLVRVTELHVNESALTGESVPVHKDAVALPEATPVADRCNMVYSGTLVTAGHGAGIAVATGAETELGEIHRLVGAAETLMTPLTAKLAWFSKVLTIAILGLAAVTFAAGLLRRQDAVETFTAAIALAVGAIPEACRPPSPSRWLSVWPEWPSAAR
;
A
#
# COMPACT_ATOMS: atom_id res chain seq x y z
N MET A 1 1.80 -8.21 12.24
CA MET A 1 2.92 -9.17 12.00
C MET A 1 3.93 -8.71 10.91
N ARG A 2 4.09 -7.40 10.61
CA ARG A 2 5.10 -6.91 9.65
C ARG A 2 6.40 -6.39 10.27
N ILE A 3 6.38 -6.05 11.57
CA ILE A 3 7.54 -5.57 12.33
C ILE A 3 8.70 -6.56 12.32
N LEU A 4 8.44 -7.89 12.26
CA LEU A 4 9.50 -8.92 12.16
C LEU A 4 10.19 -8.99 10.78
N ARG A 5 9.57 -8.49 9.70
CA ARG A 5 10.25 -8.37 8.39
C ARG A 5 11.13 -7.13 8.30
N GLN A 6 10.92 -6.13 9.15
CA GLN A 6 11.80 -4.96 9.21
C GLN A 6 13.14 -5.29 9.89
N PHE A 7 13.14 -6.27 10.79
CA PHE A 7 14.36 -6.91 11.31
C PHE A 7 15.09 -7.77 10.27
N HIS A 8 14.63 -7.88 9.02
CA HIS A 8 15.32 -8.62 7.95
C HIS A 8 16.19 -7.72 7.04
N HIS A 9 16.61 -6.53 7.48
CA HIS A 9 17.75 -5.90 6.81
C HIS A 9 19.03 -6.61 7.30
N PRO A 10 19.73 -7.39 6.44
CA PRO A 10 20.94 -8.12 6.82
C PRO A 10 21.99 -7.21 7.46
N LEU A 11 21.92 -5.92 7.12
CA LEU A 11 22.80 -4.86 7.57
C LEU A 11 22.70 -4.54 9.07
N ILE A 12 21.50 -4.60 9.66
CA ILE A 12 21.33 -4.38 11.11
C ILE A 12 22.03 -5.50 11.89
N TYR A 13 21.91 -6.75 11.44
CA TYR A 13 22.62 -7.88 12.06
C TYR A 13 24.14 -7.77 11.90
N VAL A 14 24.63 -7.30 10.74
CA VAL A 14 26.06 -7.07 10.53
C VAL A 14 26.59 -5.98 11.46
N LEU A 15 25.88 -4.85 11.62
CA LEU A 15 26.30 -3.80 12.55
C LEU A 15 26.18 -4.21 14.02
N LEU A 16 25.14 -4.96 14.40
CA LEU A 16 25.00 -5.50 15.76
C LEU A 16 26.13 -6.49 16.09
N ALA A 17 26.45 -7.39 15.16
CA ALA A 17 27.57 -8.31 15.29
C ALA A 17 28.91 -7.56 15.39
N ALA A 18 29.12 -6.55 14.54
CA ALA A 18 30.30 -5.69 14.59
C ALA A 18 30.42 -4.95 15.93
N GLY A 19 29.34 -4.33 16.42
CA GLY A 19 29.31 -3.62 17.70
C GLY A 19 29.63 -4.54 18.88
N LEU A 20 29.12 -5.79 18.87
CA LEU A 20 29.44 -6.81 19.87
C LEU A 20 30.92 -7.24 19.82
N ILE A 21 31.48 -7.43 18.62
CA ILE A 21 32.88 -7.83 18.43
C ILE A 21 33.82 -6.72 18.94
N THR A 22 33.56 -5.46 18.57
CA THR A 22 34.35 -4.29 19.02
C THR A 22 34.23 -4.06 20.53
N ALA A 23 33.04 -4.29 21.12
CA ALA A 23 32.88 -4.25 22.57
C ALA A 23 33.73 -5.31 23.28
N GLY A 24 33.80 -6.52 22.71
CA GLY A 24 34.65 -7.62 23.21
C GLY A 24 36.15 -7.31 23.13
N LEU A 25 36.57 -6.47 22.18
CA LEU A 25 37.95 -5.99 21.99
C LEU A 25 38.34 -4.85 22.96
N ARG A 26 37.46 -4.45 23.88
CA ARG A 26 37.63 -3.34 24.86
C ARG A 26 37.82 -1.95 24.24
N GLU A 27 37.48 -1.78 22.97
CA GLU A 27 37.39 -0.47 22.33
C GLU A 27 36.01 0.16 22.55
N TYR A 28 35.83 0.69 23.76
CA TYR A 28 34.55 1.26 24.20
C TYR A 28 34.11 2.47 23.36
N VAL A 29 35.06 3.23 22.81
CA VAL A 29 34.78 4.42 21.99
C VAL A 29 34.19 4.00 20.64
N ASP A 30 34.84 3.09 19.92
CA ASP A 30 34.39 2.63 18.60
C ASP A 30 33.09 1.84 18.68
N SER A 31 32.94 1.01 19.72
CA SER A 31 31.68 0.30 19.98
C SER A 31 30.52 1.28 20.25
N ALA A 32 30.76 2.35 21.03
CA ALA A 32 29.75 3.38 21.29
C ALA A 32 29.34 4.13 20.01
N VAL A 33 30.28 4.41 19.11
CA VAL A 33 29.99 5.05 17.80
C VAL A 33 29.12 4.12 16.94
N ILE A 34 29.46 2.84 16.82
CA ILE A 34 28.69 1.86 16.04
C ILE A 34 27.27 1.72 16.60
N PHE A 35 27.13 1.57 17.92
CA PHE A 35 25.82 1.51 18.56
C PHE A 35 25.01 2.79 18.35
N GLY A 36 25.64 3.96 18.42
CA GLY A 36 25.01 5.25 18.15
C GLY A 36 24.42 5.32 16.74
N VAL A 37 25.19 4.92 15.72
CA VAL A 37 24.72 4.87 14.33
C VAL A 37 23.53 3.91 14.16
N VAL A 38 23.58 2.73 14.79
CA VAL A 38 22.45 1.77 14.74
C VAL A 38 21.18 2.36 15.35
N VAL A 39 21.29 3.02 16.50
CA VAL A 39 20.14 3.65 17.18
C VAL A 39 19.55 4.78 16.32
N VAL A 40 20.40 5.65 15.77
CA VAL A 40 19.95 6.74 14.88
C VAL A 40 19.24 6.17 13.65
N ASN A 41 19.83 5.18 12.98
CA ASN A 41 19.21 4.55 11.82
C ASN A 41 17.89 3.84 12.16
N ALA A 42 17.79 3.19 13.33
CA ALA A 42 16.54 2.58 13.78
C ALA A 42 15.44 3.63 14.01
N ILE A 43 15.76 4.76 14.65
CA ILE A 43 14.82 5.86 14.88
C ILE A 43 14.37 6.48 13.56
N VAL A 44 15.31 6.79 12.67
CA VAL A 44 15.02 7.36 11.35
C VAL A 44 14.17 6.38 10.53
N GLY A 45 14.50 5.10 10.55
CA GLY A 45 13.73 4.04 9.89
C GLY A 45 12.31 3.95 10.41
N PHE A 46 12.12 3.97 11.74
CA PHE A 46 10.81 3.95 12.37
C PHE A 46 9.96 5.17 11.98
N ILE A 47 10.52 6.37 12.03
CA ILE A 47 9.81 7.61 11.64
C ILE A 47 9.43 7.60 10.16
N GLN A 48 10.29 7.08 9.28
CA GLN A 48 10.01 6.98 7.84
C GLN A 48 8.87 5.98 7.57
N GLU A 49 8.81 4.87 8.29
CA GLU A 49 7.76 3.86 8.14
C GLU A 49 6.39 4.40 8.59
N SER A 50 6.33 5.02 9.78
CA SER A 50 5.07 5.55 10.30
C SER A 50 4.48 6.65 9.41
N LYS A 51 5.32 7.45 8.75
CA LYS A 51 4.85 8.45 7.77
C LYS A 51 4.27 7.81 6.51
N ALA A 52 4.86 6.72 6.03
CA ALA A 52 4.33 6.00 4.88
C ALA A 52 2.98 5.34 5.19
N GLU A 53 2.83 4.74 6.38
CA GLU A 53 1.56 4.18 6.84
C GLU A 53 0.49 5.26 7.04
N ALA A 54 0.83 6.39 7.66
CA ALA A 54 -0.11 7.50 7.86
C ALA A 54 -0.59 8.11 6.53
N ALA A 55 0.28 8.21 5.53
CA ALA A 55 -0.11 8.68 4.20
C ALA A 55 -1.08 7.70 3.49
N LEU A 56 -0.86 6.40 3.64
CA LEU A 56 -1.76 5.37 3.11
C LEU A 56 -3.12 5.37 3.82
N GLU A 57 -3.13 5.57 5.14
CA GLU A 57 -4.37 5.64 5.91
C GLU A 57 -5.17 6.91 5.62
N GLY A 58 -4.51 8.05 5.42
CA GLY A 58 -5.14 9.29 4.97
C GLY A 58 -5.76 9.19 3.57
N LEU A 59 -5.13 8.42 2.67
CA LEU A 59 -5.73 8.10 1.37
C LEU A 59 -6.97 7.20 1.52
N ARG A 60 -6.95 6.22 2.43
CA ARG A 60 -8.08 5.32 2.69
C ARG A 60 -9.28 6.05 3.30
N SER A 61 -9.04 6.99 4.22
CA SER A 61 -10.13 7.72 4.89
C SER A 61 -10.88 8.66 3.95
N MET A 62 -10.22 9.19 2.91
CA MET A 62 -10.86 9.99 1.85
C MET A 62 -11.79 9.18 0.92
N VAL A 63 -11.76 7.84 0.99
CA VAL A 63 -12.58 6.93 0.16
C VAL A 63 -13.72 6.28 0.99
N ARG A 64 -13.92 6.68 2.24
CA ARG A 64 -15.03 6.17 3.08
C ARG A 64 -16.36 6.71 2.57
N THR A 65 -17.03 5.93 1.73
CA THR A 65 -18.43 6.13 1.39
C THR A 65 -19.30 5.92 2.63
N GLN A 66 -20.32 6.76 2.79
CA GLN A 66 -21.36 6.61 3.82
C GLN A 66 -22.59 5.99 3.18
N ALA A 67 -23.33 5.19 3.93
CA ALA A 67 -24.56 4.57 3.47
C ALA A 67 -25.71 4.84 4.44
N LYS A 68 -26.88 5.16 3.89
CA LYS A 68 -28.12 5.26 4.66
C LYS A 68 -28.79 3.90 4.71
N VAL A 69 -29.00 3.36 5.91
CA VAL A 69 -29.63 2.05 6.13
C VAL A 69 -30.80 2.16 7.10
N VAL A 70 -31.78 1.28 6.96
CA VAL A 70 -32.90 1.18 7.90
C VAL A 70 -32.72 -0.08 8.75
N ARG A 71 -32.46 0.11 10.04
CA ARG A 71 -32.33 -0.97 11.03
C ARG A 71 -33.29 -0.71 12.19
N GLY A 72 -34.06 -1.71 12.59
CA GLY A 72 -35.05 -1.55 13.67
C GLY A 72 -36.15 -0.52 13.38
N GLY A 73 -36.43 -0.23 12.10
CA GLY A 73 -37.44 0.75 11.68
C GLY A 73 -36.98 2.22 11.68
N HIS A 74 -35.72 2.49 12.03
CA HIS A 74 -35.14 3.83 12.01
C HIS A 74 -34.02 3.95 10.97
N GLU A 75 -33.88 5.14 10.40
CA GLU A 75 -32.79 5.47 9.49
C GLU A 75 -31.49 5.73 10.26
N HIS A 76 -30.41 5.10 9.80
CA HIS A 76 -29.07 5.23 10.33
C HIS A 76 -28.09 5.50 9.19
N THR A 77 -27.18 6.43 9.39
CA THR A 77 -26.03 6.61 8.49
C THR A 77 -24.86 5.80 9.05
N VAL A 78 -24.41 4.80 8.31
CA VAL A 78 -23.30 3.92 8.69
C VAL A 78 -22.18 3.99 7.64
N PRO A 79 -20.92 3.78 8.05
CA PRO A 79 -19.83 3.56 7.10
C PRO A 79 -20.14 2.41 6.15
N SER A 80 -19.74 2.51 4.87
CA SER A 80 -19.98 1.43 3.90
C SER A 80 -19.35 0.08 4.29
N GLU A 81 -18.31 0.10 5.12
CA GLU A 81 -17.63 -1.09 5.66
C GLU A 81 -18.46 -1.87 6.70
N ASP A 82 -19.45 -1.23 7.33
CA ASP A 82 -20.30 -1.83 8.36
C ASP A 82 -21.62 -2.40 7.80
N LEU A 83 -21.78 -2.40 6.47
CA LEU A 83 -22.92 -3.06 5.82
C LEU A 83 -22.76 -4.57 5.83
N VAL A 84 -23.89 -5.23 6.12
CA VAL A 84 -24.01 -6.68 6.06
C VAL A 84 -25.11 -7.08 5.08
N PRO A 85 -25.01 -8.26 4.44
CA PRO A 85 -26.11 -8.79 3.66
C PRO A 85 -27.40 -8.85 4.49
N GLY A 86 -28.51 -8.40 3.93
CA GLY A 86 -29.81 -8.27 4.60
C GLY A 86 -30.15 -6.85 5.06
N ASP A 87 -29.20 -5.91 5.07
CA ASP A 87 -29.50 -4.51 5.39
C ASP A 87 -30.39 -3.88 4.31
N LEU A 88 -31.40 -3.11 4.74
CA LEU A 88 -32.19 -2.27 3.84
C LEU A 88 -31.46 -0.94 3.65
N VAL A 89 -30.95 -0.70 2.45
CA VAL A 89 -30.18 0.50 2.07
C VAL A 89 -31.08 1.45 1.28
N LEU A 90 -31.01 2.73 1.62
CA LEU A 90 -31.69 3.81 0.92
C LEU A 90 -30.70 4.45 -0.06
N LEU A 91 -31.18 4.70 -1.27
CA LEU A 91 -30.41 5.30 -2.36
C LEU A 91 -31.07 6.60 -2.81
N GLU A 92 -30.27 7.64 -2.95
CA GLU A 92 -30.69 8.93 -3.48
C GLU A 92 -29.81 9.36 -4.66
N SER A 93 -30.31 10.30 -5.45
CA SER A 93 -29.55 10.85 -6.57
C SER A 93 -28.24 11.48 -6.10
N GLY A 94 -27.13 11.10 -6.74
CA GLY A 94 -25.77 11.51 -6.36
C GLY A 94 -25.06 10.53 -5.43
N ASP A 95 -25.76 9.54 -4.87
CA ASP A 95 -25.14 8.53 -4.03
C ASP A 95 -24.32 7.54 -4.85
N LYS A 96 -23.16 7.17 -4.30
CA LYS A 96 -22.40 6.02 -4.77
C LYS A 96 -22.94 4.77 -4.07
N VAL A 97 -23.29 3.77 -4.86
CA VAL A 97 -23.88 2.53 -4.34
C VAL A 97 -22.82 1.78 -3.51
N PRO A 98 -23.08 1.50 -2.21
CA PRO A 98 -22.06 0.98 -1.30
C PRO A 98 -21.83 -0.54 -1.42
N ALA A 99 -22.85 -1.28 -1.86
CA ALA A 99 -22.90 -2.75 -1.91
C ALA A 99 -23.77 -3.20 -3.07
N ASP A 100 -23.79 -4.49 -3.40
CA ASP A 100 -24.74 -4.98 -4.40
C ASP A 100 -26.10 -5.12 -3.73
N LEU A 101 -27.11 -4.44 -4.28
CA LEU A 101 -28.44 -4.37 -3.68
C LEU A 101 -29.49 -4.91 -4.64
N ARG A 102 -30.40 -5.69 -4.06
CA ARG A 102 -31.66 -6.09 -4.68
C ARG A 102 -32.70 -5.02 -4.44
N LEU A 103 -33.19 -4.38 -5.49
CA LEU A 103 -34.19 -3.32 -5.36
C LEU A 103 -35.53 -3.87 -4.87
N VAL A 104 -36.09 -3.19 -3.88
CA VAL A 104 -37.43 -3.48 -3.32
C VAL A 104 -38.40 -2.32 -3.53
N ARG A 105 -37.88 -1.10 -3.68
CA ARG A 105 -38.66 0.09 -4.00
C ARG A 105 -37.86 0.98 -4.93
N VAL A 106 -38.52 1.49 -5.97
CA VAL A 106 -37.88 2.31 -7.00
C VAL A 106 -38.81 3.47 -7.36
N THR A 107 -38.25 4.65 -7.57
CA THR A 107 -38.96 5.81 -8.11
C THR A 107 -38.03 6.55 -9.06
N GLU A 108 -38.23 6.34 -10.37
CA GLU A 108 -37.43 6.93 -11.46
C GLU A 108 -35.91 6.73 -11.28
N LEU A 109 -35.50 5.58 -10.73
CA LEU A 109 -34.10 5.33 -10.39
C LEU A 109 -33.29 5.04 -11.65
N HIS A 110 -32.29 5.88 -11.88
CA HIS A 110 -31.30 5.72 -12.95
C HIS A 110 -29.91 5.59 -12.34
N VAL A 111 -29.12 4.64 -12.85
CA VAL A 111 -27.79 4.35 -12.33
C VAL A 111 -26.79 4.28 -13.49
N ASN A 112 -25.64 4.92 -13.30
CA ASN A 112 -24.51 4.83 -14.20
C ASN A 112 -23.62 3.64 -13.80
N GLU A 113 -23.61 2.62 -14.66
CA GLU A 113 -22.90 1.36 -14.45
C GLU A 113 -21.55 1.29 -15.17
N SER A 114 -20.99 2.43 -15.59
CA SER A 114 -19.69 2.50 -16.28
C SER A 114 -18.55 1.84 -15.50
N ALA A 115 -18.63 1.81 -14.17
CA ALA A 115 -17.66 1.11 -13.33
C ALA A 115 -17.62 -0.41 -13.55
N LEU A 116 -18.73 -1.02 -14.00
CA LEU A 116 -18.89 -2.46 -14.20
C LEU A 116 -18.90 -2.85 -15.68
N THR A 117 -19.60 -2.06 -16.52
CA THR A 117 -19.81 -2.39 -17.94
C THR A 117 -18.90 -1.60 -18.88
N GLY A 118 -18.32 -0.49 -18.42
CA GLY A 118 -17.59 0.47 -19.26
C GLY A 118 -18.49 1.41 -20.06
N GLU A 119 -19.81 1.24 -20.01
CA GLU A 119 -20.77 2.08 -20.73
C GLU A 119 -21.29 3.20 -19.81
N SER A 120 -21.23 4.45 -20.28
CA SER A 120 -21.63 5.63 -19.48
C SER A 120 -23.11 6.00 -19.62
N VAL A 121 -23.90 5.22 -20.36
CA VAL A 121 -25.33 5.47 -20.55
C VAL A 121 -26.07 5.05 -19.26
N PRO A 122 -26.81 5.94 -18.59
CA PRO A 122 -27.57 5.56 -17.41
C PRO A 122 -28.63 4.51 -17.71
N VAL A 123 -28.70 3.49 -16.87
CA VAL A 123 -29.67 2.39 -16.99
C VAL A 123 -30.83 2.64 -16.05
N HIS A 124 -32.06 2.53 -16.57
CA HIS A 124 -33.29 2.60 -15.78
C HIS A 124 -33.46 1.31 -14.94
N LYS A 125 -33.77 1.48 -13.66
CA LYS A 125 -33.91 0.38 -12.71
C LYS A 125 -35.37 0.18 -12.29
N ASP A 126 -35.72 -1.05 -11.95
CA ASP A 126 -37.09 -1.43 -11.56
C ASP A 126 -37.07 -2.65 -10.61
N ALA A 127 -37.99 -2.74 -9.65
CA ALA A 127 -38.03 -3.79 -8.64
C ALA A 127 -38.62 -5.13 -9.14
N VAL A 128 -38.81 -5.31 -10.45
CA VAL A 128 -39.46 -6.49 -11.05
C VAL A 128 -38.69 -7.78 -10.77
N ALA A 129 -39.40 -8.89 -10.59
CA ALA A 129 -38.81 -10.22 -10.57
C ALA A 129 -38.33 -10.60 -11.98
N LEU A 130 -37.07 -11.02 -12.10
CA LEU A 130 -36.49 -11.51 -13.34
C LEU A 130 -36.06 -12.98 -13.16
N PRO A 131 -35.94 -13.77 -14.25
CA PRO A 131 -35.38 -15.11 -14.19
C PRO A 131 -33.96 -15.13 -13.61
N GLU A 132 -33.61 -16.17 -12.87
CA GLU A 132 -32.26 -16.30 -12.27
C GLU A 132 -31.14 -16.33 -13.33
N ALA A 133 -31.45 -16.84 -14.53
CA ALA A 133 -30.52 -16.93 -15.64
C ALA A 133 -30.24 -15.60 -16.36
N THR A 134 -30.87 -14.47 -15.94
CA THR A 134 -30.63 -13.17 -16.55
C THR A 134 -29.17 -12.72 -16.32
N PRO A 135 -28.43 -12.31 -17.37
CA PRO A 135 -27.06 -11.79 -17.26
C PRO A 135 -26.97 -10.57 -16.35
N VAL A 136 -25.83 -10.37 -15.67
CA VAL A 136 -25.58 -9.26 -14.74
C VAL A 136 -25.92 -7.88 -15.36
N ALA A 137 -25.52 -7.67 -16.61
CA ALA A 137 -25.77 -6.44 -17.35
C ALA A 137 -27.26 -6.14 -17.62
N ASP A 138 -28.10 -7.19 -17.71
CA ASP A 138 -29.53 -7.05 -18.03
C ASP A 138 -30.41 -6.98 -16.78
N ARG A 139 -29.84 -7.13 -15.58
CA ARG A 139 -30.58 -7.11 -14.31
C ARG A 139 -30.95 -5.68 -13.92
N CYS A 140 -32.11 -5.22 -14.39
CA CYS A 140 -32.66 -3.91 -14.00
C CYS A 140 -33.14 -3.83 -12.53
N ASN A 141 -33.25 -4.97 -11.86
CA ASN A 141 -33.68 -5.12 -10.47
C ASN A 141 -32.54 -5.20 -9.45
N MET A 142 -31.33 -5.01 -9.94
CA MET A 142 -30.10 -4.99 -9.17
C MET A 142 -29.38 -3.66 -9.39
N VAL A 143 -28.65 -3.22 -8.37
CA VAL A 143 -27.70 -2.11 -8.44
C VAL A 143 -26.41 -2.55 -7.77
N TYR A 144 -25.29 -2.15 -8.35
CA TYR A 144 -23.98 -2.76 -8.04
C TYR A 144 -23.06 -1.79 -7.29
N SER A 145 -22.22 -2.33 -6.41
CA SER A 145 -21.24 -1.56 -5.65
C SER A 145 -20.33 -0.76 -6.58
N GLY A 146 -20.10 0.50 -6.23
CA GLY A 146 -19.21 1.39 -6.99
C GLY A 146 -19.90 2.16 -8.12
N THR A 147 -21.12 1.80 -8.50
CA THR A 147 -21.93 2.54 -9.48
C THR A 147 -22.51 3.84 -8.87
N LEU A 148 -22.91 4.79 -9.71
CA LEU A 148 -23.40 6.11 -9.28
C LEU A 148 -24.87 6.26 -9.62
N VAL A 149 -25.70 6.61 -8.63
CA VAL A 149 -27.10 6.96 -8.87
C VAL A 149 -27.17 8.33 -9.53
N THR A 150 -27.69 8.40 -10.75
CA THR A 150 -27.74 9.63 -11.54
C THR A 150 -29.04 10.41 -11.37
N ALA A 151 -30.14 9.70 -11.09
CA ALA A 151 -31.45 10.30 -10.86
C ALA A 151 -32.36 9.36 -10.07
N GLY A 152 -33.39 9.92 -9.45
CA GLY A 152 -34.41 9.18 -8.70
C GLY A 152 -33.95 8.73 -7.32
N HIS A 153 -34.80 7.93 -6.68
CA HIS A 153 -34.57 7.40 -5.34
C HIS A 153 -35.06 5.96 -5.27
N GLY A 154 -34.47 5.16 -4.40
CA GLY A 154 -34.83 3.76 -4.25
C GLY A 154 -34.46 3.20 -2.89
N ALA A 155 -34.95 1.99 -2.62
CA ALA A 155 -34.52 1.19 -1.50
C ALA A 155 -34.21 -0.22 -1.99
N GLY A 156 -33.13 -0.80 -1.48
CA GLY A 156 -32.69 -2.14 -1.85
C GLY A 156 -32.11 -2.90 -0.66
N ILE A 157 -32.24 -4.22 -0.69
CA ILE A 157 -31.66 -5.10 0.31
C ILE A 157 -30.25 -5.46 -0.14
N ALA A 158 -29.25 -5.30 0.73
CA ALA A 158 -27.89 -5.73 0.44
C ALA A 158 -27.83 -7.25 0.26
N VAL A 159 -27.38 -7.72 -0.89
CA VAL A 159 -27.21 -9.15 -1.18
C VAL A 159 -25.75 -9.58 -1.08
N ALA A 160 -24.83 -8.69 -1.46
CA ALA A 160 -23.39 -8.92 -1.35
C ALA A 160 -22.65 -7.64 -0.96
N THR A 161 -21.61 -7.78 -0.13
CA THR A 161 -20.79 -6.67 0.38
C THR A 161 -19.30 -6.97 0.21
N GLY A 162 -18.48 -5.93 0.09
CA GLY A 162 -17.03 -6.06 0.01
C GLY A 162 -16.55 -6.92 -1.16
N ALA A 163 -15.74 -7.94 -0.85
CA ALA A 163 -15.11 -8.82 -1.84
C ALA A 163 -16.10 -9.74 -2.59
N GLU A 164 -17.30 -9.96 -2.05
CA GLU A 164 -18.33 -10.82 -2.67
C GLU A 164 -19.24 -10.04 -3.63
N THR A 165 -19.06 -8.73 -3.78
CA THR A 165 -19.75 -7.92 -4.79
C THR A 165 -19.23 -8.25 -6.19
N GLU A 166 -19.99 -8.00 -7.25
CA GLU A 166 -19.55 -8.20 -8.64
C GLU A 166 -18.25 -7.42 -8.94
N LEU A 167 -18.16 -6.17 -8.46
CA LEU A 167 -16.94 -5.36 -8.59
C LEU A 167 -15.81 -5.89 -7.70
N GLY A 168 -16.13 -6.42 -6.51
CA GLY A 168 -15.20 -7.09 -5.61
C GLY A 168 -14.60 -8.36 -6.24
N GLU A 169 -15.41 -9.13 -6.95
CA GLU A 169 -15.01 -10.32 -7.69
C GLU A 169 -14.04 -9.97 -8.82
N ILE A 170 -14.37 -8.94 -9.60
CA ILE A 170 -13.47 -8.42 -10.64
C ILE A 170 -12.14 -7.99 -10.01
N HIS A 171 -12.16 -7.24 -8.91
CA HIS A 171 -10.95 -6.86 -8.19
C HIS A 171 -10.20 -8.07 -7.61
N ARG A 172 -10.88 -9.15 -7.22
CA ARG A 172 -10.23 -10.38 -6.75
C ARG A 172 -9.54 -11.10 -7.90
N LEU A 173 -10.19 -11.21 -9.06
CA LEU A 173 -9.63 -11.84 -10.25
C LEU A 173 -8.46 -11.03 -10.81
N VAL A 174 -8.57 -9.70 -10.84
CA VAL A 174 -7.49 -8.78 -11.27
C VAL A 174 -6.39 -8.70 -10.20
N GLY A 175 -6.75 -8.57 -8.93
CA GLY A 175 -5.82 -8.47 -7.80
C GLY A 175 -5.03 -9.75 -7.55
N ALA A 176 -5.60 -10.93 -7.83
CA ALA A 176 -4.86 -12.18 -7.90
C ALA A 176 -3.78 -12.17 -9.00
N ALA A 177 -3.96 -11.36 -10.05
CA ALA A 177 -2.94 -11.12 -11.07
C ALA A 177 -1.92 -10.03 -10.69
N GLU A 178 -2.21 -9.17 -9.69
CA GLU A 178 -1.47 -7.93 -9.40
C GLU A 178 -0.69 -7.86 -8.07
N THR A 179 -0.35 -8.98 -7.43
CA THR A 179 0.77 -8.96 -6.45
C THR A 179 2.14 -9.11 -7.11
N LEU A 180 2.33 -8.55 -8.31
CA LEU A 180 3.63 -8.52 -8.97
C LEU A 180 4.29 -7.19 -8.65
N MET A 181 5.39 -7.25 -7.90
CA MET A 181 6.30 -6.10 -7.77
C MET A 181 6.54 -5.50 -9.16
N THR A 182 6.43 -4.18 -9.29
CA THR A 182 6.63 -3.53 -10.59
C THR A 182 8.00 -3.93 -11.16
N PRO A 183 8.13 -4.17 -12.48
CA PRO A 183 9.38 -4.65 -13.07
C PRO A 183 10.58 -3.74 -12.78
N LEU A 184 10.34 -2.45 -12.53
CA LEU A 184 11.35 -1.48 -12.09
C LEU A 184 11.84 -1.74 -10.65
N THR A 185 10.92 -2.00 -9.71
CA THR A 185 11.28 -2.27 -8.30
C THR A 185 12.04 -3.59 -8.16
N ALA A 186 11.70 -4.61 -8.96
CA ALA A 186 12.44 -5.87 -9.00
C ALA A 186 13.88 -5.68 -9.51
N LYS A 187 14.08 -4.87 -10.56
CA LYS A 187 15.43 -4.56 -11.09
C LYS A 187 16.27 -3.75 -10.11
N LEU A 188 15.68 -2.76 -9.43
CA LEU A 188 16.34 -1.98 -8.38
C LEU A 188 16.73 -2.85 -7.18
N ALA A 189 15.86 -3.78 -6.76
CA ALA A 189 16.16 -4.71 -5.67
C ALA A 189 17.32 -5.65 -6.03
N TRP A 190 17.36 -6.15 -7.28
CA TRP A 190 18.49 -6.95 -7.76
C TRP A 190 19.79 -6.15 -7.80
N PHE A 191 19.75 -4.94 -8.35
CA PHE A 191 20.92 -4.05 -8.39
C PHE A 191 21.44 -3.73 -6.99
N SER A 192 20.54 -3.41 -6.05
CA SER A 192 20.87 -3.17 -4.64
C SER A 192 21.52 -4.39 -3.99
N LYS A 193 21.01 -5.61 -4.26
CA LYS A 193 21.60 -6.86 -3.76
C LYS A 193 23.01 -7.11 -4.30
N VAL A 194 23.21 -6.91 -5.61
CA VAL A 194 24.53 -7.07 -6.25
C VAL A 194 25.54 -6.08 -5.67
N LEU A 195 25.15 -4.81 -5.54
CA LEU A 195 26.00 -3.76 -4.97
C LEU A 195 26.34 -4.03 -3.50
N THR A 196 25.38 -4.52 -2.71
CA THR A 196 25.61 -4.91 -1.31
C THR A 196 26.62 -6.05 -1.19
N ILE A 197 26.50 -7.09 -2.03
CA ILE A 197 27.44 -8.21 -2.05
C ILE A 197 28.84 -7.73 -2.45
N ALA A 198 28.93 -6.84 -3.44
CA ALA A 198 30.21 -6.28 -3.88
C ALA A 198 30.90 -5.46 -2.78
N ILE A 199 30.15 -4.62 -2.05
CA ILE A 199 30.68 -3.82 -0.93
C ILE A 199 31.16 -4.74 0.21
N LEU A 200 30.36 -5.74 0.59
CA LEU A 200 30.75 -6.71 1.62
C LEU A 200 31.98 -7.53 1.20
N GLY A 201 32.05 -7.93 -0.07
CA GLY A 201 33.22 -8.61 -0.62
C GLY A 201 34.47 -7.74 -0.56
N LEU A 202 34.37 -6.46 -0.96
CA LEU A 202 35.48 -5.51 -0.88
C LEU A 202 35.93 -5.29 0.56
N ALA A 203 35.00 -5.12 1.51
CA ALA A 203 35.29 -4.98 2.93
C ALA A 203 35.97 -6.23 3.52
N ALA A 204 35.56 -7.43 3.10
CA ALA A 204 36.21 -8.68 3.51
C ALA A 204 37.63 -8.81 2.95
N VAL A 205 37.84 -8.40 1.69
CA VAL A 205 39.16 -8.41 1.04
C VAL A 205 40.11 -7.40 1.71
N THR A 206 39.64 -6.18 1.99
CA THR A 206 40.47 -5.18 2.69
C THR A 206 40.79 -5.65 4.10
N PHE A 207 39.84 -6.28 4.80
CA PHE A 207 40.07 -6.87 6.11
C PHE A 207 41.12 -8.00 6.08
N ALA A 208 40.99 -8.94 5.15
CA ALA A 208 41.94 -10.04 4.98
C ALA A 208 43.35 -9.53 4.61
N ALA A 209 43.44 -8.52 3.75
CA ALA A 209 44.71 -7.92 3.35
C ALA A 209 45.41 -7.20 4.52
N GLY A 210 44.66 -6.49 5.37
CA GLY A 210 45.22 -5.85 6.57
C GLY A 210 45.71 -6.87 7.60
N LEU A 211 44.97 -7.97 7.80
CA LEU A 211 45.38 -9.06 8.67
C LEU A 211 46.67 -9.76 8.16
N LEU A 212 46.78 -9.97 6.84
CA LEU A 212 47.98 -10.54 6.22
C LEU A 212 49.21 -9.63 6.36
N ARG A 213 49.00 -8.31 6.43
CA ARG A 213 50.03 -7.30 6.66
C ARG A 213 50.42 -7.13 8.14
N ARG A 214 49.85 -7.94 9.05
CA ARG A 214 50.00 -7.82 10.51
C ARG A 214 49.66 -6.42 11.05
N GLN A 215 48.73 -5.73 10.41
CA GLN A 215 48.16 -4.51 10.98
C GLN A 215 47.28 -4.86 12.17
N ASP A 216 47.06 -3.90 13.06
CA ASP A 216 46.17 -4.11 14.19
C ASP A 216 44.79 -4.52 13.67
N ALA A 217 44.33 -5.68 14.17
CA ALA A 217 43.10 -6.31 13.71
C ALA A 217 41.90 -5.38 13.91
N VAL A 218 41.98 -4.49 14.91
CA VAL A 218 40.91 -3.57 15.24
C VAL A 218 40.88 -2.36 14.32
N GLU A 219 42.01 -1.70 14.06
CA GLU A 219 42.09 -0.62 13.07
C GLU A 219 41.61 -1.09 11.68
N THR A 220 42.01 -2.30 11.29
CA THR A 220 41.62 -2.91 10.01
C THR A 220 40.12 -3.21 9.97
N PHE A 221 39.53 -3.65 11.08
CA PHE A 221 38.10 -3.92 11.20
C PHE A 221 37.27 -2.63 11.15
N THR A 222 37.68 -1.60 11.90
CA THR A 222 37.04 -0.29 11.92
C THR A 222 37.06 0.36 10.52
N ALA A 223 38.17 0.27 9.80
CA ALA A 223 38.27 0.75 8.42
C ALA A 223 37.33 0.00 7.45
N ALA A 224 37.21 -1.32 7.59
CA ALA A 224 36.33 -2.15 6.76
C ALA A 224 34.84 -1.83 6.99
N ILE A 225 34.44 -1.60 8.25
CA ILE A 225 33.07 -1.18 8.59
C ILE A 225 32.78 0.23 8.08
N ALA A 226 33.70 1.17 8.26
CA ALA A 226 33.54 2.55 7.77
C ALA A 226 33.33 2.59 6.25
N LEU A 227 34.08 1.77 5.51
CA LEU A 227 33.90 1.58 4.07
C LEU A 227 32.54 0.96 3.74
N ALA A 228 32.16 -0.11 4.44
CA ALA A 228 30.91 -0.81 4.21
C ALA A 228 29.69 0.10 4.45
N VAL A 229 29.67 0.84 5.57
CA VAL A 229 28.59 1.77 5.95
C VAL A 229 28.55 2.98 5.02
N GLY A 230 29.70 3.56 4.66
CA GLY A 230 29.76 4.71 3.76
C GLY A 230 29.35 4.40 2.32
N ALA A 231 29.45 3.13 1.90
CA ALA A 231 29.10 2.70 0.55
C ALA A 231 27.63 2.25 0.40
N ILE A 232 26.87 2.13 1.50
CA ILE A 232 25.47 1.70 1.43
C ILE A 232 24.67 2.79 0.69
N PRO A 233 23.97 2.45 -0.41
CA PRO A 233 23.15 3.39 -1.15
C PRO A 233 21.82 3.64 -0.44
N GLU A 234 21.82 3.98 0.85
CA GLU A 234 20.61 4.46 1.52
C GLU A 234 20.14 5.79 0.89
N ALA A 235 21.08 6.54 0.29
CA ALA A 235 20.82 7.72 -0.54
C ALA A 235 20.17 7.41 -1.90
N CYS A 236 20.12 6.14 -2.33
CA CYS A 236 19.49 5.71 -3.59
C CYS A 236 18.06 5.19 -3.37
N ARG A 237 17.41 5.53 -2.25
CA ARG A 237 15.96 5.45 -2.16
C ARG A 237 15.39 6.63 -2.96
N PRO A 238 14.64 6.41 -4.07
CA PRO A 238 14.15 7.50 -4.88
C PRO A 238 13.34 8.47 -3.99
N PRO A 239 13.69 9.76 -3.95
CA PRO A 239 12.90 10.72 -3.21
C PRO A 239 11.50 10.80 -3.83
N SER A 240 10.49 11.06 -2.99
CA SER A 240 9.10 11.21 -3.42
C SER A 240 8.99 12.20 -4.59
N PRO A 241 8.07 11.98 -5.56
CA PRO A 241 7.85 12.86 -6.70
C PRO A 241 7.74 14.35 -6.32
N SER A 242 7.16 14.64 -5.14
CA SER A 242 7.04 15.99 -4.59
C SER A 242 8.36 16.72 -4.36
N ARG A 243 9.46 16.02 -4.11
CA ARG A 243 10.79 16.61 -3.88
C ARG A 243 11.46 17.06 -5.18
N TRP A 244 11.14 16.42 -6.31
CA TRP A 244 11.65 16.84 -7.63
C TRP A 244 11.04 18.17 -8.08
N LEU A 245 9.74 18.35 -7.82
CA LEU A 245 9.01 19.58 -8.14
C LEU A 245 9.52 20.81 -7.35
N SER A 246 10.03 20.60 -6.13
CA SER A 246 10.63 21.69 -5.35
C SER A 246 12.02 22.12 -5.81
N VAL A 247 12.74 21.25 -6.53
CA VAL A 247 14.14 21.50 -6.95
C VAL A 247 14.22 21.97 -8.41
N TRP A 248 13.24 21.62 -9.25
CA TRP A 248 13.18 22.03 -10.66
C TRP A 248 11.79 22.60 -11.00
N PRO A 249 11.53 23.89 -10.73
CA PRO A 249 10.25 24.54 -11.03
C PRO A 249 9.95 24.64 -12.54
N GLU A 250 10.96 24.46 -13.39
CA GLU A 250 10.92 24.79 -14.82
C GLU A 250 10.56 23.62 -15.75
N TRP A 251 10.26 22.42 -15.22
CA TRP A 251 10.06 21.22 -16.04
C TRP A 251 8.78 21.14 -16.91
N PRO A 252 7.77 22.05 -16.91
CA PRO A 252 6.65 21.92 -17.85
C PRO A 252 6.80 22.66 -19.19
N SER A 253 7.91 23.34 -19.51
CA SER A 253 8.02 24.12 -20.75
C SER A 253 8.66 23.40 -21.96
N ALA A 254 9.24 22.21 -21.78
CA ALA A 254 9.95 21.50 -22.85
C ALA A 254 9.15 20.36 -23.54
N ALA A 255 7.87 20.20 -23.21
CA ALA A 255 6.99 19.19 -23.80
C ALA A 255 5.78 19.81 -24.52
N ARG A 256 6.03 20.85 -25.33
CA ARG A 256 5.15 21.31 -26.40
C ARG A 256 5.92 21.41 -27.70
#